data_AF-A0A7J8YQP3-F1
#
_entry.id   AF-A0A7J8YQP3-F1
#
_cell.length_a   1.000
_cell.length_b   1.000
_cell.length_c   1.000
_cell.angle_alpha   90.00
_cell.angle_beta   90.00
_cell.angle_gamma   90.00
#
_symmetry.space_group_name_H-M   'P 1'
#
loop_
_entity.id
_entity.type
_entity.pdbx_description
1 polymer ?
#
loop_
_entity_poly.entity_id
_entity_poly.type
_entity_poly.pdbx_seq_one_letter_code
_entity_poly.pdbx_strand_id
1 'polypeptide(L)'
;MAALILLESSPVMLAPWHSLSARVLDSGNSPFETANGKDIWSYAEENPGHSKLIDEAMACDARVAVRALIEGCPRVFDGIKSLVDVGGGNGTALSMLVKEFPWMHGINFDLPHVVAVAPKVDGIENVGGDMFECVPKGMMRNAYKS
;
A
#
# COMPACT_ATOMS: atom_id res chain seq x y z
N MET A 1 0.34 -16.56 -0.76
CA MET A 1 1.10 -16.09 -1.94
C MET A 1 0.31 -16.13 -3.25
N ALA A 2 -0.87 -16.77 -3.30
CA ALA A 2 -1.61 -16.96 -4.56
C ALA A 2 -1.90 -15.65 -5.32
N ALA A 3 -2.39 -14.61 -4.65
CA ALA A 3 -2.67 -13.32 -5.29
C ALA A 3 -1.42 -12.64 -5.87
N LEU A 4 -0.29 -12.70 -5.15
CA LEU A 4 0.99 -12.18 -5.65
C LEU A 4 1.46 -12.94 -6.89
N ILE A 5 1.37 -14.27 -6.88
CA ILE A 5 1.72 -15.09 -8.05
C ILE A 5 0.79 -14.75 -9.22
N LEU A 6 -0.51 -14.59 -8.98
CA LEU A 6 -1.48 -14.22 -10.01
C LEU A 6 -1.21 -12.83 -10.59
N LEU A 7 -0.84 -11.85 -9.75
CA LEU A 7 -0.43 -10.53 -10.20
C LEU A 7 0.77 -10.64 -11.13
N GLU A 8 1.88 -11.19 -10.65
CA GLU A 8 3.16 -11.27 -11.37
C GLU A 8 3.11 -12.14 -12.65
N SER A 9 2.21 -13.12 -12.68
CA SER A 9 1.99 -13.99 -13.86
C SER A 9 0.85 -13.54 -14.76
N SER A 10 0.17 -12.43 -14.45
CA SER A 10 -0.89 -11.90 -15.30
C SER A 10 -0.33 -11.39 -16.63
N PRO A 11 -1.09 -11.43 -17.73
CA PRO A 11 -0.66 -10.86 -19.01
C PRO A 11 -0.23 -9.39 -18.90
N VAL A 12 -0.93 -8.61 -18.07
CA VAL A 12 -0.65 -7.18 -17.84
C VAL A 12 0.71 -6.96 -17.18
N MET A 13 1.08 -7.80 -16.21
CA MET A 13 2.37 -7.69 -15.49
C MET A 13 3.50 -8.41 -16.21
N LEU A 14 3.21 -9.37 -17.10
CA LEU A 14 4.20 -10.04 -17.93
C LEU A 14 4.61 -9.22 -19.17
N ALA A 15 3.67 -8.49 -19.78
CA ALA A 15 3.94 -7.69 -20.99
C ALA A 15 5.13 -6.70 -20.88
N PRO A 16 5.33 -5.98 -19.75
CA PRO A 16 6.46 -5.07 -19.56
C PRO A 16 7.83 -5.75 -19.68
N TRP A 17 7.93 -7.02 -19.29
CA TRP A 17 9.19 -7.79 -19.33
C TRP A 17 9.70 -8.01 -20.75
N HIS A 18 8.83 -8.04 -21.75
CA HIS A 18 9.24 -8.15 -23.15
C HIS A 18 9.99 -6.92 -23.66
N SER A 19 9.84 -5.78 -22.99
CA SER A 19 10.51 -4.52 -23.33
C SER A 19 11.67 -4.17 -22.38
N LEU A 20 12.04 -5.07 -21.47
CA LEU A 20 13.06 -4.79 -20.46
C LEU A 20 14.44 -4.50 -21.09
N SER A 21 14.85 -5.27 -22.10
CA SER A 21 16.13 -5.06 -22.78
C SER A 21 16.21 -3.69 -23.47
N ALA A 22 15.12 -3.27 -24.11
CA ALA A 22 15.02 -1.94 -24.71
C ALA A 22 15.09 -0.84 -23.66
N ARG A 23 14.40 -1.00 -22.52
CA ARG A 23 14.44 -0.04 -21.41
C ARG A 23 15.83 0.14 -20.80
N VAL A 24 16.63 -0.92 -20.69
CA VAL A 24 17.99 -0.80 -20.16
C VAL A 24 18.86 0.09 -21.06
N LEU A 25 18.54 0.17 -22.35
CA LEU A 25 19.29 0.93 -23.35
C LEU A 25 18.72 2.35 -23.59
N ASP A 26 17.49 2.64 -23.18
CA ASP A 26 16.81 3.91 -23.44
C ASP A 26 16.08 4.49 -22.20
N SER A 27 16.12 5.81 -22.10
CA SER A 27 15.56 6.60 -21.00
C SER A 27 14.09 7.02 -21.17
N GLY A 28 13.37 6.50 -22.17
CA GLY A 28 11.94 6.77 -22.42
C GLY A 28 10.94 6.31 -21.34
N ASN A 29 9.72 5.96 -21.75
CA ASN A 29 8.67 5.54 -20.83
C ASN A 29 9.04 4.27 -20.04
N SER A 30 8.37 4.05 -18.90
CA SER A 30 8.55 2.80 -18.14
C SER A 30 8.15 1.59 -19.01
N PRO A 31 8.72 0.39 -18.79
CA PRO A 31 8.29 -0.80 -19.53
C PRO A 31 6.79 -1.08 -19.42
N PHE A 32 6.20 -0.77 -18.26
CA PHE A 32 4.76 -0.92 -18.03
C PHE A 32 3.97 0.03 -18.90
N GLU A 33 4.36 1.30 -18.93
CA GLU A 33 3.71 2.32 -19.75
C GLU A 33 3.88 2.06 -21.24
N THR A 34 5.04 1.58 -21.68
CA THR A 34 5.25 1.16 -23.07
C THR A 34 4.32 -0.01 -23.46
N ALA A 35 4.07 -0.95 -22.55
CA ALA A 35 3.24 -2.11 -22.82
C ALA A 35 1.73 -1.83 -22.70
N ASN A 36 1.33 -0.96 -21.76
CA ASN A 36 -0.07 -0.77 -21.36
C ASN A 36 -0.60 0.65 -21.62
N GLY A 37 0.24 1.56 -22.13
CA GLY A 37 -0.12 2.92 -22.54
C GLY A 37 -0.22 3.95 -21.41
N LYS A 38 -0.10 3.52 -20.14
CA LYS A 38 -0.18 4.36 -18.93
C LYS A 38 0.74 3.80 -17.84
N ASP A 39 1.10 4.62 -16.86
CA ASP A 39 1.74 4.10 -15.66
C ASP A 39 0.81 3.14 -14.90
N ILE A 40 1.39 2.30 -14.04
CA ILE A 40 0.67 1.22 -13.35
C ILE A 40 -0.48 1.73 -12.48
N TRP A 41 -0.36 2.91 -11.87
CA TRP A 41 -1.36 3.45 -10.96
C TRP A 41 -2.52 4.05 -11.74
N SER A 42 -2.25 4.83 -12.79
CA SER A 42 -3.28 5.31 -13.71
C SER A 42 -4.01 4.16 -14.41
N TYR A 43 -3.29 3.09 -14.76
CA TYR A 43 -3.90 1.88 -15.30
C TYR A 43 -4.81 1.19 -14.27
N ALA A 44 -4.36 1.06 -13.02
CA ALA A 44 -5.13 0.44 -11.95
C ALA A 44 -6.43 1.20 -11.64
N GLU A 45 -6.39 2.54 -11.66
CA GLU A 45 -7.57 3.40 -11.44
C GLU A 45 -8.69 3.10 -12.47
N GLU A 46 -8.32 2.87 -13.73
CA GLU A 46 -9.27 2.54 -14.80
C GLU A 46 -9.63 1.06 -14.87
N ASN A 47 -8.89 0.20 -14.17
CA ASN A 47 -9.06 -1.24 -14.17
C ASN A 47 -9.26 -1.76 -12.73
N PRO A 48 -10.48 -1.66 -12.15
CA PRO A 48 -10.74 -2.04 -10.77
C PRO A 48 -10.36 -3.48 -10.42
N GLY A 49 -10.46 -4.40 -11.38
CA GLY A 49 -10.00 -5.79 -11.21
C GLY A 49 -8.48 -5.91 -11.04
N HIS A 50 -7.71 -5.07 -11.73
CA HIS A 50 -6.26 -5.01 -11.59
C HIS A 50 -5.85 -4.31 -10.30
N SER A 51 -6.49 -3.18 -9.97
CA SER A 51 -6.31 -2.48 -8.67
C SER A 51 -6.55 -3.44 -7.50
N LYS A 52 -7.67 -4.16 -7.50
CA LYS A 52 -7.97 -5.19 -6.49
C LYS A 52 -6.91 -6.30 -6.43
N LEU A 53 -6.40 -6.74 -7.58
CA LEU A 53 -5.37 -7.78 -7.63
C LEU A 53 -4.04 -7.30 -7.02
N ILE A 54 -3.66 -6.04 -7.26
CA ILE A 54 -2.51 -5.39 -6.60
C ILE A 54 -2.72 -5.38 -5.10
N ASP A 55 -3.88 -4.91 -4.62
CA ASP A 55 -4.19 -4.85 -3.18
C ASP A 55 -4.16 -6.24 -2.52
N GLU A 56 -4.73 -7.26 -3.15
CA GLU A 56 -4.73 -8.63 -2.64
C GLU A 56 -3.32 -9.25 -2.63
N ALA A 57 -2.51 -8.93 -3.65
CA ALA A 57 -1.11 -9.34 -3.74
C ALA A 57 -0.28 -8.73 -2.61
N MET A 58 -0.35 -7.41 -2.43
CA MET A 58 0.37 -6.68 -1.38
C MET A 58 -0.09 -7.10 0.00
N ALA A 59 -1.40 -7.27 0.22
CA ALA A 59 -1.94 -7.79 1.47
C ALA A 59 -1.43 -9.20 1.79
N CYS A 60 -1.21 -10.03 0.77
CA CYS A 60 -0.67 -11.36 0.97
C CYS A 60 0.78 -11.34 1.44
N ASP A 61 1.61 -10.47 0.88
CA ASP A 61 3.00 -10.31 1.28
C ASP A 61 3.10 -9.65 2.67
N ALA A 62 2.31 -8.61 2.92
CA ALA A 62 2.19 -7.94 4.21
C ALA A 62 1.87 -8.91 5.36
N ARG A 63 0.97 -9.88 5.15
CA ARG A 63 0.66 -10.91 6.16
C ARG A 63 1.87 -11.74 6.59
N VAL A 64 2.86 -11.90 5.72
CA VAL A 64 4.11 -12.60 6.05
C VAL A 64 5.09 -11.63 6.71
N ALA A 65 5.37 -10.50 6.06
CA ALA A 65 6.37 -9.53 6.51
C ALA A 65 6.00 -8.88 7.85
N VAL A 66 4.78 -8.37 7.99
CA VAL A 66 4.32 -7.67 9.21
C VAL A 66 4.22 -8.64 10.39
N ARG A 67 3.82 -9.89 10.13
CA ARG A 67 3.84 -10.92 11.18
C ARG A 67 5.25 -11.17 11.70
N ALA A 68 6.24 -11.26 10.82
CA ALA A 68 7.63 -11.42 11.22
C ALA A 68 8.14 -10.21 12.02
N LEU A 69 7.71 -8.98 11.68
CA LEU A 69 8.05 -7.77 12.44
C LEU A 69 7.43 -7.78 13.84
N ILE A 70 6.16 -8.16 13.95
CA ILE A 70 5.45 -8.30 15.23
C ILE A 70 6.15 -9.33 16.12
N GLU A 71 6.48 -10.50 15.58
CA GLU A 71 7.09 -11.59 16.35
C GLU A 71 8.57 -11.31 16.68
N GLY A 72 9.33 -10.72 15.75
CA GLY A 72 10.77 -10.53 15.88
C GLY A 72 11.19 -9.23 16.55
N CYS A 73 10.38 -8.18 16.46
CA CYS A 73 10.78 -6.82 16.85
C CYS A 73 9.66 -6.00 17.52
N PRO A 74 8.78 -6.55 18.39
CA PRO A 74 7.57 -5.84 18.82
C PRO A 74 7.84 -4.50 19.52
N ARG A 75 8.98 -4.40 20.21
CA ARG A 75 9.40 -3.19 20.94
C ARG A 75 9.62 -1.96 20.07
N VAL A 76 9.80 -2.09 18.75
CA VAL A 76 9.91 -0.92 17.86
C VAL A 76 8.61 -0.11 17.80
N PHE A 77 7.49 -0.71 18.21
CA PHE A 77 6.17 -0.07 18.25
C PHE A 77 5.80 0.46 19.64
N ASP A 78 6.65 0.27 20.65
CA ASP A 78 6.40 0.76 22.01
C ASP A 78 6.28 2.28 22.02
N GLY A 79 5.19 2.78 22.62
CA GLY A 79 4.96 4.22 22.76
C GLY A 79 4.45 4.93 21.49
N ILE A 80 4.42 4.27 20.33
CA ILE A 80 3.78 4.81 19.12
C ILE A 80 2.27 4.89 19.36
N LYS A 81 1.74 6.11 19.45
CA LYS A 81 0.30 6.36 19.66
C LYS A 81 -0.48 6.54 18.37
N SER A 82 0.18 7.00 17.32
CA SER A 82 -0.42 7.17 16.01
C SER A 82 0.58 6.78 14.93
N LEU A 83 0.12 6.00 13.95
CA LEU A 83 0.90 5.53 12.82
C LEU A 83 0.15 5.85 11.53
N VAL A 84 0.86 6.42 10.55
CA VAL A 84 0.35 6.65 9.21
C VAL A 84 1.04 5.65 8.29
N ASP A 85 0.25 4.80 7.64
CA ASP A 85 0.71 3.85 6.62
C ASP A 85 0.49 4.48 5.24
N VAL A 86 1.57 4.97 4.63
CA VAL A 86 1.56 5.69 3.35
C VAL A 86 1.77 4.69 2.22
N GLY A 87 0.84 4.63 1.29
CA GLY A 87 0.78 3.54 0.31
C GLY A 87 0.30 2.23 0.95
N GLY A 88 -0.57 2.31 1.96
CA GLY A 88 -1.00 1.17 2.77
C GLY A 88 -2.00 0.22 2.08
N GLY A 89 -2.43 0.54 0.85
CA GLY A 89 -3.36 -0.25 0.06
C GLY A 89 -4.70 -0.43 0.76
N ASN A 90 -5.17 -1.67 0.80
CA ASN A 90 -6.38 -2.04 1.56
C ASN A 90 -6.22 -2.02 3.09
N GLY A 91 -5.08 -1.54 3.62
CA GLY A 91 -4.85 -1.37 5.06
C GLY A 91 -4.53 -2.66 5.81
N THR A 92 -4.21 -3.77 5.11
CA THR A 92 -3.91 -5.06 5.76
C THR A 92 -2.74 -4.97 6.74
N ALA A 93 -1.65 -4.29 6.35
CA ALA A 93 -0.46 -4.15 7.19
C ALA A 93 -0.79 -3.40 8.49
N LEU A 94 -1.37 -2.21 8.36
CA LEU A 94 -1.79 -1.39 9.50
C LEU A 94 -2.82 -2.10 10.39
N SER A 95 -3.76 -2.85 9.81
CA SER A 95 -4.75 -3.64 10.56
C SER A 95 -4.10 -4.69 11.46
N MET A 96 -3.03 -5.33 11.00
CA MET A 96 -2.28 -6.28 11.82
C MET A 96 -1.58 -5.58 12.98
N LEU A 97 -0.97 -4.42 12.74
CA LEU A 97 -0.27 -3.65 13.77
C LEU A 97 -1.24 -3.09 14.82
N VAL A 98 -2.35 -2.49 14.42
CA VAL A 98 -3.36 -1.94 15.36
C VAL A 98 -4.00 -3.04 16.19
N LYS A 99 -4.21 -4.23 15.61
CA LYS A 99 -4.72 -5.39 16.35
C LYS A 99 -3.74 -5.89 17.42
N GLU A 100 -2.45 -5.92 17.10
CA GLU A 100 -1.41 -6.36 18.03
C GLU A 100 -1.08 -5.30 19.09
N PHE A 101 -1.18 -4.01 18.72
CA PHE A 101 -0.85 -2.88 19.56
C PHE A 101 -2.06 -1.95 19.75
N PRO A 102 -3.08 -2.33 20.56
CA PRO A 102 -4.36 -1.62 20.64
C PRO A 102 -4.29 -0.17 21.16
N TRP A 103 -3.14 0.27 21.66
CA TRP A 103 -2.93 1.67 22.05
C TRP A 103 -2.63 2.60 20.85
N MET A 104 -2.40 2.03 19.67
CA MET A 104 -2.06 2.73 18.44
C MET A 104 -3.33 3.05 17.66
N HIS A 105 -3.44 4.30 17.18
CA HIS A 105 -4.42 4.68 16.17
C HIS A 105 -3.75 4.73 14.79
N GLY A 106 -4.38 4.13 13.80
CA GLY A 106 -3.87 4.06 12.44
C GLY A 106 -4.54 5.08 11.51
N ILE A 107 -3.77 5.64 10.57
CA ILE A 107 -4.27 6.26 9.35
C ILE A 107 -3.73 5.44 8.17
N ASN A 108 -4.60 4.78 7.44
CA ASN A 108 -4.26 4.15 6.17
C ASN A 108 -4.41 5.20 5.06
N PHE A 109 -3.31 5.56 4.42
CA PHE A 109 -3.27 6.61 3.40
C PHE A 109 -2.84 6.05 2.06
N ASP A 110 -3.70 6.19 1.06
CA ASP A 110 -3.44 5.71 -0.31
C ASP A 110 -4.22 6.56 -1.33
N LEU A 111 -4.14 6.20 -2.61
CA LEU A 111 -4.90 6.83 -3.68
C LEU A 111 -6.42 6.76 -3.40
N PRO A 112 -7.20 7.78 -3.80
CA PRO A 112 -8.63 7.84 -3.50
C PRO A 112 -9.42 6.59 -3.93
N HIS A 113 -9.12 6.02 -5.09
CA HIS A 113 -9.81 4.83 -5.59
C HIS A 113 -9.50 3.56 -4.78
N VAL A 114 -8.31 3.48 -4.18
CA VAL A 114 -7.86 2.35 -3.35
C VAL A 114 -8.58 2.39 -2.00
N VAL A 115 -8.50 3.53 -1.29
CA VAL A 115 -9.09 3.64 0.05
C VAL A 115 -10.63 3.63 0.02
N ALA A 116 -11.26 4.01 -1.09
CA ALA A 116 -12.71 3.99 -1.25
C ALA A 116 -13.31 2.58 -1.10
N VAL A 117 -12.52 1.55 -1.41
CA VAL A 117 -12.92 0.13 -1.32
C VAL A 117 -12.21 -0.62 -0.18
N ALA A 118 -11.31 0.06 0.55
CA ALA A 118 -10.62 -0.52 1.69
C ALA A 118 -11.62 -0.86 2.83
N PRO A 119 -11.45 -2.01 3.52
CA PRO A 119 -12.26 -2.36 4.66
C PRO A 119 -12.21 -1.31 5.76
N LYS A 120 -13.33 -1.12 6.46
CA LYS A 120 -13.36 -0.33 7.70
C LYS A 120 -12.90 -1.22 8.85
N VAL A 121 -11.93 -0.74 9.61
CA VAL A 121 -11.35 -1.45 10.76
C VAL A 121 -11.33 -0.49 11.95
N ASP A 122 -11.80 -0.95 13.10
CA ASP A 122 -11.79 -0.14 14.32
C ASP A 122 -10.36 0.29 14.68
N GLY A 123 -10.18 1.56 15.01
CA GLY A 123 -8.87 2.15 15.29
C GLY A 123 -8.07 2.55 14.04
N ILE A 124 -8.63 2.40 12.83
CA ILE A 124 -8.01 2.84 11.57
C ILE A 124 -8.93 3.80 10.81
N GLU A 125 -8.37 4.93 10.37
CA GLU A 125 -9.00 5.86 9.44
C GLU A 125 -8.43 5.67 8.03
N ASN A 126 -9.29 5.47 7.02
CA ASN A 126 -8.87 5.41 5.61
C ASN A 126 -8.94 6.82 4.99
N VAL A 127 -7.82 7.33 4.49
CA VAL A 127 -7.70 8.70 3.93
C VAL A 127 -7.16 8.62 2.51
N GLY A 128 -7.87 9.22 1.57
CA GLY A 128 -7.48 9.26 0.16
C GLY A 128 -6.68 10.51 -0.16
N GLY A 129 -5.60 10.38 -0.93
CA GLY A 129 -4.86 11.54 -1.43
C GLY A 129 -3.63 11.15 -2.25
N ASP A 130 -2.77 12.13 -2.47
CA ASP A 130 -1.48 11.96 -3.14
C ASP A 130 -0.34 12.26 -2.15
N MET A 131 0.51 11.26 -1.90
CA MET A 131 1.67 11.39 -1.00
C MET A 131 2.72 12.38 -1.51
N PHE A 132 2.76 12.67 -2.81
CA PHE A 132 3.65 13.67 -3.39
C PHE A 132 3.15 15.09 -3.15
N GLU A 133 1.85 15.27 -2.91
CA GLU A 133 1.28 16.56 -2.52
C GLU A 133 1.33 16.77 -1.01
N CYS A 134 0.77 15.82 -0.24
CA CYS A 134 0.70 15.91 1.21
C CYS A 134 0.46 14.55 1.85
N VAL A 135 1.11 14.31 3.00
CA VAL A 135 0.87 13.14 3.84
C VAL A 135 0.11 13.57 5.10
N PRO A 136 -0.93 12.83 5.55
CA PRO A 136 -1.62 13.11 6.79
C PRO A 136 -0.64 13.18 7.97
N LYS A 137 -0.85 14.16 8.86
CA LYS A 137 -0.12 14.19 10.12
C LYS A 137 -0.70 13.12 11.04
N GLY A 138 0.15 12.27 11.61
CA GLY A 138 -0.26 11.42 12.73
C GLY A 138 -0.82 12.29 13.87
N MET A 139 -1.68 11.70 14.71
CA MET A 139 -2.25 12.41 15.85
C MET A 139 -1.14 12.81 16.84
N MET A 140 -0.60 14.03 16.68
CA MET A 140 0.14 14.69 17.74
C MET A 140 -0.89 15.17 18.76
N ARG A 141 -0.93 14.53 19.93
CA ARG A 141 -1.58 15.16 21.08
C ARG A 141 -0.86 16.50 21.29
N ASN A 142 -1.57 17.62 21.24
CA ASN A 142 -1.12 18.86 21.86
C ASN A 142 -0.92 18.56 23.35
N ALA A 143 0.26 18.10 23.73
CA ALA A 143 0.74 18.30 25.08
C ALA A 143 0.94 19.81 25.21
N TYR A 144 0.29 20.42 26.20
CA TYR A 144 0.31 21.85 26.53
C TYR A 144 -0.59 22.76 25.68
N LYS A 145 -1.86 22.85 26.10
CA LYS A 145 -2.45 24.14 26.44
C LYS A 145 -3.14 24.02 27.80
N SER A 146 -2.49 24.65 28.80
CA SER A 146 -3.01 25.12 30.10
C SER A 146 -3.90 24.15 30.88
#